data_AF-A0A6G1AGC2-F1
#
_entry.id   AF-A0A6G1AGC2-F1
#
_cell.length_a   1.000
_cell.length_b   1.000
_cell.length_c   1.000
_cell.angle_alpha   90.00
_cell.angle_beta   90.00
_cell.angle_gamma   90.00
#
_symmetry.space_group_name_H-M   'P 1'
#
loop_
_entity.id
_entity.type
_entity.pdbx_description
1 polymer ?
#
loop_
_entity_poly.entity_id
_entity_poly.type
_entity_poly.pdbx_seq_one_letter_code
_entity_poly.pdbx_strand_id
1 'polypeptide(L)'
;SDAQPSVFLFPPSLDQLHKGTASIVCLLNDFYPKEANVKWKVDGVLQSNDIQQSVTEQNSKDNTYSLSSTLTIPSTEYQSHEKYSCEVTHKSLSSALVKSFNRSECQKE
;
A
#
# COMPACT_ATOMS: atom_id res chain seq x y z
N SER A 1 20.85 3.09 -13.80
CA SER A 1 20.80 1.86 -12.97
C SER A 1 19.38 1.70 -12.45
N ASP A 2 18.98 0.48 -12.11
CA ASP A 2 17.66 0.25 -11.51
C ASP A 2 17.67 0.69 -10.04
N ALA A 3 16.53 1.20 -9.56
CA ALA A 3 16.35 1.68 -8.18
C ALA A 3 15.25 0.88 -7.47
N GLN A 4 15.48 0.51 -6.21
CA GLN A 4 14.54 -0.27 -5.41
C GLN A 4 13.52 0.64 -4.73
N PRO A 5 12.21 0.32 -4.76
CA PRO A 5 11.21 1.13 -4.06
C PRO A 5 11.41 1.06 -2.55
N SER A 6 11.33 2.20 -1.90
CA SER A 6 11.06 2.28 -0.46
C SER A 6 9.56 2.15 -0.24
N VAL A 7 9.12 1.14 0.51
CA VAL A 7 7.69 0.84 0.68
C VAL A 7 7.21 1.18 2.07
N PHE A 8 6.15 1.98 2.16
CA PHE A 8 5.49 2.38 3.39
C PHE A 8 4.02 1.98 3.33
N LEU A 9 3.48 1.52 4.46
CA LEU A 9 2.08 1.10 4.58
C LEU A 9 1.45 1.88 5.72
N PHE A 10 0.36 2.57 5.43
CA PHE A 10 -0.32 3.46 6.36
C PHE A 10 -1.72 2.90 6.68
N PRO A 11 -2.05 2.70 7.97
CA PRO A 11 -3.39 2.33 8.39
C PRO A 11 -4.38 3.49 8.21
N PRO A 12 -5.69 3.23 8.19
CA PRO A 12 -6.71 4.27 8.20
C PRO A 12 -6.66 5.07 9.51
N SER A 13 -7.07 6.34 9.46
CA SER A 13 -7.22 7.17 10.66
C SER A 13 -8.50 6.83 11.42
N LEU A 14 -8.50 7.02 12.74
CA LEU A 14 -9.69 6.79 13.59
C LEU A 14 -10.89 7.62 13.13
N ASP A 15 -10.66 8.89 12.75
CA ASP A 15 -11.71 9.78 12.24
C ASP A 15 -12.37 9.23 10.96
N GLN A 16 -11.59 8.57 10.11
CA GLN A 16 -12.13 7.95 8.90
C GLN A 16 -13.02 6.74 9.26
N LEU A 17 -12.56 5.90 10.19
CA LEU A 17 -13.31 4.72 10.64
C LEU A 17 -14.67 5.11 11.23
N HIS A 18 -14.72 6.21 11.99
CA HIS A 18 -15.98 6.76 12.53
C HIS A 18 -16.93 7.27 11.44
N LYS A 19 -16.42 7.63 10.26
CA LYS A 19 -17.22 8.03 9.09
C LYS A 19 -17.67 6.85 8.22
N GLY A 20 -17.39 5.61 8.64
CA GLY A 20 -17.90 4.40 7.98
C GLY A 20 -17.00 3.80 6.90
N THR A 21 -15.80 4.36 6.67
CA THR A 21 -14.87 3.88 5.65
C THR A 21 -13.46 3.71 6.20
N ALA A 22 -12.65 2.89 5.55
CA ALA A 22 -11.24 2.68 5.87
C ALA A 22 -10.42 2.72 4.58
N SER A 23 -9.47 3.64 4.49
CA SER A 23 -8.51 3.70 3.39
C SER A 23 -7.13 3.32 3.89
N ILE A 24 -6.57 2.27 3.31
CA ILE A 24 -5.23 1.78 3.60
C ILE A 24 -4.34 2.17 2.43
N VAL A 25 -3.22 2.85 2.71
CA VAL A 25 -2.36 3.41 1.67
C VAL A 25 -1.01 2.70 1.66
N CYS A 26 -0.61 2.18 0.51
CA CYS A 26 0.74 1.70 0.26
C CYS A 26 1.48 2.67 -0.66
N LEU A 27 2.56 3.26 -0.16
CA LEU A 27 3.42 4.20 -0.89
C LEU A 27 4.71 3.50 -1.28
N LEU A 28 5.02 3.50 -2.57
CA LEU A 28 6.28 3.08 -3.17
C LEU A 28 7.02 4.35 -3.58
N ASN A 29 8.17 4.60 -2.99
CA ASN A 29 8.95 5.80 -3.24
C ASN A 29 10.24 5.50 -4.01
N ASP A 30 10.58 6.42 -4.90
CA ASP A 30 11.92 6.59 -5.48
C ASP A 30 12.46 5.33 -6.22
N PHE A 31 11.61 4.72 -7.06
CA PHE A 31 11.96 3.51 -7.83
C PHE A 31 12.16 3.77 -9.32
N TYR A 32 12.89 2.88 -9.99
CA TYR A 32 13.12 2.93 -11.43
C TYR A 32 13.43 1.53 -11.97
N PRO A 33 12.86 1.11 -13.11
CA PRO A 33 11.99 1.87 -14.04
C PRO A 33 10.54 1.99 -13.57
N LYS A 34 9.67 2.61 -14.40
CA LYS A 34 8.30 2.98 -14.04
C LYS A 34 7.40 1.78 -13.69
N GLU A 35 7.69 0.59 -14.22
CA GLU A 35 6.85 -0.58 -14.08
C GLU A 35 6.97 -1.21 -12.68
N ALA A 36 6.01 -0.90 -11.81
CA ALA A 36 5.80 -1.55 -10.52
C ALA A 36 4.36 -2.10 -10.41
N ASN A 37 4.19 -3.16 -9.63
CA ASN A 37 2.88 -3.77 -9.35
C ASN A 37 2.66 -3.84 -7.84
N VAL A 38 1.42 -3.57 -7.41
CA VAL A 38 0.98 -3.67 -6.01
C VAL A 38 -0.22 -4.61 -5.93
N LYS A 39 -0.12 -5.62 -5.07
CA LYS A 39 -1.24 -6.50 -4.70
C LYS A 39 -1.62 -6.29 -3.25
N TRP A 40 -2.92 -6.30 -2.98
CA TRP A 40 -3.46 -6.19 -1.64
C TRP A 40 -3.91 -7.55 -1.11
N LYS A 41 -3.61 -7.83 0.15
CA LYS A 41 -4.14 -9.00 0.87
C LYS A 41 -4.72 -8.59 2.21
N VAL A 42 -5.91 -9.10 2.50
CA VAL A 42 -6.60 -8.99 3.81
C VAL A 42 -6.70 -10.39 4.38
N ASP A 43 -6.09 -10.62 5.55
CA ASP A 43 -5.92 -11.94 6.16
C ASP A 43 -5.38 -13.01 5.20
N GLY A 44 -4.50 -12.60 4.28
CA GLY A 44 -3.90 -13.46 3.26
C GLY A 44 -4.74 -13.67 2.00
N VAL A 45 -5.99 -13.19 1.97
CA VAL A 45 -6.89 -13.26 0.80
C VAL A 45 -6.66 -12.07 -0.12
N LEU A 46 -6.41 -12.36 -1.40
CA LEU A 46 -6.17 -11.36 -2.44
C LEU A 46 -7.41 -10.47 -2.64
N GLN A 47 -7.19 -9.15 -2.65
CA GLN A 47 -8.21 -8.16 -2.94
C GLN A 47 -8.06 -7.64 -4.37
N SER A 48 -9.19 -7.41 -5.04
CA SER A 48 -9.26 -6.89 -6.40
C SER A 48 -10.21 -5.70 -6.57
N ASN A 49 -11.04 -5.43 -5.56
CA ASN A 49 -12.07 -4.39 -5.62
C ASN A 49 -11.59 -3.12 -4.91
N ASP A 50 -12.07 -1.96 -5.36
CA ASP A 50 -11.88 -0.67 -4.69
C ASP A 50 -10.41 -0.30 -4.41
N ILE A 51 -9.52 -0.70 -5.33
CA ILE A 51 -8.11 -0.33 -5.34
C ILE A 51 -7.90 0.80 -6.35
N GLN A 52 -7.40 1.93 -5.87
CA GLN A 52 -6.95 3.03 -6.73
C GLN A 52 -5.43 3.11 -6.73
N GLN A 53 -4.84 3.42 -7.89
CA GLN A 53 -3.41 3.60 -8.03
C GLN A 53 -3.11 4.91 -8.76
N SER A 54 -2.06 5.60 -8.30
CA SER A 54 -1.54 6.81 -8.94
C SER A 54 -0.03 6.74 -8.96
N VAL A 55 0.58 7.04 -10.11
CA VAL A 55 2.02 7.12 -10.30
C VAL A 55 2.40 8.56 -10.60
N THR A 56 3.50 9.03 -10.04
CA THR A 56 4.02 10.36 -10.35
C THR A 56 4.62 10.39 -11.74
N GLU A 57 4.80 11.60 -12.26
CA GLU A 57 5.79 11.81 -13.32
C GLU A 57 7.21 11.51 -12.80
N GLN A 58 8.14 11.32 -13.73
CA GLN A 58 9.54 11.08 -13.37
C GLN A 58 10.09 12.31 -12.65
N ASN A 59 10.68 12.10 -11.47
CA ASN A 59 11.32 13.15 -10.72
C ASN A 59 12.61 13.57 -11.42
N SER A 60 12.71 14.87 -11.75
CA SER A 60 13.83 15.41 -12.54
C SER A 60 15.16 15.48 -11.78
N LYS A 61 15.16 15.34 -10.45
CA LYS A 61 16.37 15.42 -9.61
C LYS A 61 17.09 14.08 -9.48
N ASP A 62 16.33 13.00 -9.34
CA ASP A 62 16.85 11.66 -9.08
C ASP A 62 16.50 10.65 -10.20
N ASN A 63 15.69 11.05 -11.19
CA ASN A 63 15.22 10.23 -12.30
C ASN A 63 14.37 9.02 -11.89
N THR A 64 13.69 9.09 -10.74
CA THR A 64 12.85 8.01 -10.21
C THR A 64 11.35 8.30 -10.32
N TYR A 65 10.53 7.31 -10.02
CA TYR A 65 9.07 7.39 -9.91
C TYR A 65 8.62 7.06 -8.49
N SER A 66 7.45 7.56 -8.12
CA SER A 66 6.72 7.12 -6.92
C SER A 66 5.31 6.70 -7.29
N LEU A 67 4.74 5.77 -6.52
CA LEU A 67 3.41 5.21 -6.73
C LEU A 67 2.67 5.13 -5.40
N SER A 68 1.45 5.61 -5.35
CA SER A 68 0.51 5.33 -4.26
C SER A 68 -0.54 4.32 -4.74
N SER A 69 -0.81 3.32 -3.90
CA SER A 69 -1.96 2.45 -4.04
C SER A 69 -2.82 2.57 -2.79
N THR A 70 -4.12 2.74 -2.97
CA THR A 70 -5.08 2.87 -1.88
C THR A 70 -6.12 1.76 -2.01
N LEU A 71 -6.29 0.96 -0.95
CA LEU A 71 -7.41 0.04 -0.79
C LEU A 71 -8.46 0.73 0.08
N THR A 72 -9.69 0.86 -0.43
CA THR A 72 -10.80 1.45 0.33
C THR A 72 -11.86 0.39 0.60
N ILE A 73 -12.18 0.15 1.89
CA ILE A 73 -13.19 -0.82 2.33
C ILE A 73 -14.14 -0.20 3.36
N PRO A 74 -15.33 -0.77 3.59
CA PRO A 74 -16.19 -0.39 4.71
C PRO A 74 -15.48 -0.52 6.06
N SER A 75 -15.75 0.38 7.01
CA SER A 75 -15.10 0.30 8.33
C SER A 75 -15.48 -0.97 9.10
N THR A 76 -16.67 -1.53 8.85
CA THR A 76 -17.12 -2.81 9.42
C THR A 76 -16.28 -3.99 8.92
N GLU A 77 -15.99 -4.02 7.62
CA GLU A 77 -15.09 -5.00 7.03
C GLU A 77 -13.66 -4.80 7.54
N TYR A 78 -13.22 -3.55 7.66
CA TYR A 78 -11.91 -3.27 8.24
C TYR A 78 -11.77 -3.85 9.66
N GLN A 79 -12.81 -3.73 10.47
CA GLN A 79 -12.84 -4.23 11.85
C GLN A 79 -12.97 -5.76 11.96
N SER A 80 -13.50 -6.44 10.93
CA SER A 80 -13.66 -7.90 10.95
C SER A 80 -12.38 -8.67 10.61
N HIS A 81 -11.34 -7.97 10.14
CA HIS A 81 -10.06 -8.56 9.77
C HIS A 81 -8.92 -8.01 10.62
N GLU A 82 -7.82 -8.75 10.68
CA GLU A 82 -6.69 -8.40 11.54
C GLU A 82 -5.48 -7.94 10.74
N LYS A 83 -5.12 -8.63 9.65
CA LYS A 83 -3.88 -8.39 8.92
C LYS A 83 -4.12 -7.78 7.56
N TYR A 84 -3.50 -6.63 7.33
CA TYR A 84 -3.51 -5.93 6.04
C TYR A 84 -2.11 -5.93 5.44
N SER A 85 -2.00 -6.31 4.16
CA SER A 85 -0.72 -6.43 3.48
C SER A 85 -0.73 -5.83 2.09
N CYS A 86 0.36 -5.15 1.75
CA CYS A 86 0.71 -4.65 0.44
C CYS A 86 1.93 -5.43 -0.07
N GLU A 87 1.79 -6.12 -1.20
CA GLU A 87 2.86 -6.88 -1.86
C GLU A 87 3.31 -6.15 -3.13
N VAL A 88 4.56 -5.70 -3.13
CA VAL A 88 5.17 -4.91 -4.20
C VAL A 88 6.08 -5.79 -5.05
N THR A 89 5.87 -5.76 -6.36
CA THR A 89 6.78 -6.36 -7.35
C THR A 89 7.35 -5.28 -8.24
N HIS A 90 8.66 -5.31 -8.43
CA HIS A 90 9.39 -4.37 -9.29
C HIS A 90 10.67 -5.07 -9.76
N LYS A 91 11.15 -4.79 -10.98
CA LYS A 91 12.26 -5.57 -11.57
C LYS A 91 13.59 -5.46 -10.84
N SER A 92 13.80 -4.42 -10.04
CA SER A 92 15.00 -4.30 -9.19
C SER A 92 14.95 -5.15 -7.93
N LEU A 93 13.79 -5.75 -7.61
CA LEU A 93 13.62 -6.67 -6.49
C LEU A 93 13.84 -8.11 -6.96
N SER A 94 14.62 -8.89 -6.20
CA SER A 94 14.78 -10.33 -6.43
C SER A 94 13.53 -11.14 -6.02
N SER A 95 12.71 -10.60 -5.13
CA SER A 95 11.44 -11.18 -4.68
C SER A 95 10.45 -10.08 -4.30
N ALA A 96 9.15 -10.40 -4.23
CA ALA A 96 8.14 -9.42 -3.82
C ALA A 96 8.44 -8.85 -2.42
N LEU A 97 8.38 -7.54 -2.28
CA LEU A 97 8.53 -6.83 -1.01
C LEU A 97 7.16 -6.69 -0.36
N VAL A 98 7.01 -7.25 0.84
CA VAL A 98 5.72 -7.26 1.56
C VAL A 98 5.79 -6.32 2.77
N LYS A 99 4.82 -5.42 2.86
CA LYS A 99 4.56 -4.63 4.08
C LYS A 99 3.21 -5.03 4.64
N SER A 100 3.13 -5.14 5.95
CA SER A 100 1.90 -5.51 6.64
C SER A 100 1.82 -4.90 8.02
N PHE A 101 0.60 -4.66 8.50
CA PHE A 101 0.32 -4.33 9.90
C PHE A 101 -0.86 -5.18 10.40
N ASN A 102 -0.94 -5.32 11.72
CA ASN A 102 -2.10 -5.85 12.40
C ASN A 102 -2.98 -4.69 12.90
N ARG A 103 -4.27 -4.72 12.62
CA ARG A 103 -5.22 -3.66 13.01
C ARG A 103 -5.16 -3.35 14.50
N SER A 104 -5.05 -4.37 15.35
CA SER A 104 -5.01 -4.21 16.81
C SER A 104 -3.74 -3.54 17.33
N GLU A 105 -2.66 -3.51 16.55
CA GLU A 105 -1.41 -2.83 16.91
C GLU A 105 -1.49 -1.32 16.64
N CYS A 106 -2.27 -0.91 15.64
CA CYS A 106 -2.48 0.50 15.29
C CYS A 106 -3.46 1.24 16.23
N GLN A 107 -4.19 0.51 17.09
CA GLN A 107 -5.17 1.08 18.03
C GLN A 107 -4.60 1.30 19.44
N LYS A 108 -3.30 1.12 19.64
CA LYS A 108 -2.65 1.21 20.96
C LYS A 108 -2.03 2.57 21.28
N GLU A 109 -2.37 3.61 20.54
CA GLU A 109 -1.93 4.99 20.81
C GLU A 109 -2.98 5.80 21.57
#